data_AF-A0AAD9LS86-F1
#
_entry.id   AF-A0AAD9LS86-F1
#
_cell.length_a   1.000
_cell.length_b   1.000
_cell.length_c   1.000
_cell.angle_alpha   90.00
_cell.angle_beta   90.00
_cell.angle_gamma   90.00
#
_symmetry.space_group_name_H-M   'P 1'
#
loop_
_entity.id
_entity.type
_entity.pdbx_description
1 polymer ?
#
loop_
_entity_poly.entity_id
_entity_poly.type
_entity_poly.pdbx_seq_one_letter_code
_entity_poly.pdbx_strand_id
1 'polypeptide(L)'
;MSDKFLCGNTAWKQGDIESQNGTNRLIRVNYVNVTKVNETSWILGNSTPGEGVYECFNSGACVNPDECACGDGWTGIDCNTPLCRFQRADKAAGVSSGCRNGGVCVSKDQCRCITVVSTLHKQYSTAPTGLTGYFGSDCALPVCIQGVFDPVCNASVVANALNLTSGDISSIDNISNSIVSSGDGCYRCKNGGLCIAPDVCACAQGWTGFDCSTPICELPKEVVVSVRPSLFTVDELKVETFRTDPCGTGGGRWGTEVVNGARIGQGNCTLPMKCTCLCRKRYDKALCDTTGELCEKPWQDPFRRYRSIPAGFVYGTRDCVDGFQGIEDNDGDFMTCHLQIYVPSTWRRYTVSVVAILSVVAAIVLVAWYYIRKRVRRALLLAKAERRRSRKNSEENMMKPKLGAFAHAKNE
;
A
#
# COMPACT_ATOMS: atom_id res chain seq x y z
N MET A 1 66.05 -43.47 -2.55
CA MET A 1 64.60 -43.43 -2.80
C MET A 1 64.15 -44.87 -2.91
N SER A 2 63.17 -45.28 -2.10
CA SER A 2 62.71 -46.68 -2.08
C SER A 2 61.63 -46.84 -3.13
N ASP A 3 61.95 -47.46 -4.26
CA ASP A 3 61.02 -47.82 -5.35
C ASP A 3 60.00 -48.93 -4.96
N LYS A 4 59.80 -49.13 -3.64
CA LYS A 4 58.94 -50.17 -3.06
C LYS A 4 57.58 -49.66 -2.59
N PHE A 5 57.25 -48.39 -2.84
CA PHE A 5 55.98 -47.80 -2.42
C PHE A 5 55.24 -47.24 -3.63
N LEU A 6 53.92 -47.46 -3.67
CA LEU A 6 53.00 -47.02 -4.73
C LEU A 6 52.97 -45.51 -4.98
N CYS A 7 53.69 -44.70 -4.21
CA CYS A 7 53.74 -43.26 -4.41
C CYS A 7 54.86 -42.95 -5.42
N GLY A 8 54.51 -42.82 -6.72
CA GLY A 8 55.50 -42.50 -7.76
C GLY A 8 55.08 -42.65 -9.22
N ASN A 9 54.07 -43.47 -9.55
CA ASN A 9 53.56 -43.60 -10.93
C ASN A 9 52.26 -42.80 -11.12
N THR A 10 52.12 -42.16 -12.28
CA THR A 10 50.97 -41.32 -12.65
C THR A 10 49.75 -42.12 -13.11
N ALA A 11 49.92 -43.41 -13.43
CA ALA A 11 48.85 -44.34 -13.78
C ALA A 11 49.30 -45.80 -13.51
N TRP A 12 48.37 -46.68 -13.12
CA TRP A 12 48.65 -48.08 -12.74
C TRP A 12 47.79 -49.06 -13.55
N LYS A 13 48.31 -50.26 -13.85
CA LYS A 13 47.56 -51.32 -14.55
C LYS A 13 47.57 -52.63 -13.75
N GLN A 14 46.60 -53.49 -14.03
CA GLN A 14 46.49 -54.82 -13.42
C GLN A 14 47.77 -55.64 -13.66
N GLY A 15 48.42 -56.10 -12.59
CA GLY A 15 49.65 -56.91 -12.62
C GLY A 15 50.92 -56.19 -12.14
N ASP A 16 50.85 -54.90 -11.84
CA ASP A 16 52.02 -54.13 -11.39
C ASP A 16 52.46 -54.46 -9.94
N ILE A 17 51.71 -55.30 -9.21
CA ILE A 17 52.05 -55.81 -7.87
C ILE A 17 51.59 -57.26 -7.70
N GLU A 18 52.52 -58.18 -7.46
CA GLU A 18 52.26 -59.48 -6.82
C GLU A 18 52.79 -59.45 -5.38
N SER A 19 51.94 -59.81 -4.41
CA SER A 19 52.31 -59.84 -2.99
C SER A 19 52.99 -61.15 -2.64
N GLN A 20 54.26 -61.11 -2.22
CA GLN A 20 54.93 -62.28 -1.63
C GLN A 20 54.60 -62.52 -0.16
N ASN A 21 53.75 -61.72 0.51
CA ASN A 21 53.36 -62.01 1.90
C ASN A 21 52.17 -61.15 2.41
N GLY A 22 50.97 -61.44 1.89
CA GLY A 22 49.72 -61.23 2.64
C GLY A 22 49.41 -59.80 3.11
N THR A 23 49.33 -58.84 2.20
CA THR A 23 48.64 -57.57 2.47
C THR A 23 47.16 -57.67 2.10
N ASN A 24 46.30 -57.17 2.99
CA ASN A 24 44.84 -57.13 2.92
C ASN A 24 44.31 -56.26 1.76
N ARG A 25 44.54 -56.62 0.50
CA ARG A 25 43.89 -55.93 -0.63
C ARG A 25 42.57 -56.64 -0.96
N LEU A 26 41.46 -56.01 -0.56
CA LEU A 26 40.12 -56.40 -0.98
C LEU A 26 39.94 -55.97 -2.43
N ILE A 27 39.91 -56.92 -3.36
CA ILE A 27 39.46 -56.67 -4.74
C ILE A 27 38.04 -56.11 -4.66
N ARG A 28 37.88 -54.81 -4.94
CA ARG A 28 36.56 -54.20 -5.01
C ARG A 28 36.01 -54.38 -6.42
N VAL A 29 34.73 -54.72 -6.50
CA VAL A 29 33.99 -54.65 -7.75
C VAL A 29 33.80 -53.16 -8.04
N ASN A 30 34.63 -52.61 -8.93
CA ASN A 30 34.40 -51.28 -9.44
C ASN A 30 33.15 -51.34 -10.35
N TYR A 31 32.37 -50.26 -10.41
CA TYR A 31 31.09 -50.06 -11.09
C TYR A 31 29.82 -50.75 -10.55
N VAL A 32 28.74 -49.96 -10.43
CA VAL A 32 27.37 -50.48 -10.28
C VAL A 32 27.01 -51.13 -11.62
N ASN A 33 27.00 -52.45 -11.65
CA ASN A 33 26.71 -53.22 -12.85
C ASN A 33 25.21 -53.24 -13.15
N VAL A 34 24.60 -52.08 -13.37
CA VAL A 34 23.18 -51.97 -13.72
C VAL A 34 23.03 -51.46 -15.14
N THR A 35 22.42 -52.26 -16.00
CA THR A 35 21.99 -51.80 -17.32
C THR A 35 20.51 -51.43 -17.27
N LYS A 36 20.18 -50.23 -17.76
CA LYS A 36 18.81 -49.72 -17.81
C LYS A 36 18.07 -50.45 -18.93
N VAL A 37 17.07 -51.25 -18.60
CA VAL A 37 16.26 -51.97 -19.61
C VAL A 37 15.07 -51.12 -20.05
N ASN A 38 14.47 -50.37 -19.11
CA ASN A 38 13.41 -49.40 -19.37
C ASN A 38 13.42 -48.27 -18.32
N GLU A 39 12.47 -47.34 -18.35
CA GLU A 39 12.44 -46.17 -17.45
C GLU A 39 12.38 -46.50 -15.95
N THR A 40 11.92 -47.70 -15.58
CA THR A 40 11.66 -48.08 -14.18
C THR A 40 12.41 -49.33 -13.72
N SER A 41 13.13 -50.04 -14.58
CA SER A 41 13.82 -51.29 -14.24
C SER A 41 15.27 -51.35 -14.74
N TRP A 42 16.12 -51.82 -13.82
CA TRP A 42 17.56 -51.97 -13.98
C TRP A 42 17.92 -53.44 -13.73
N ILE A 43 18.68 -54.05 -14.63
CA ILE A 43 19.16 -55.43 -14.46
C ILE A 43 20.63 -55.43 -14.02
N LEU A 44 20.96 -56.28 -13.05
CA LEU A 44 22.33 -56.44 -12.57
C LEU A 44 23.12 -57.33 -13.55
N GLY A 45 24.19 -56.84 -14.15
CA GLY A 45 25.10 -57.64 -14.98
C GLY A 45 26.11 -58.45 -14.14
N ASN A 46 26.97 -59.22 -14.82
CA ASN A 46 27.99 -60.05 -14.17
C ASN A 46 29.17 -59.20 -13.68
N SER A 47 29.39 -59.10 -12.37
CA SER A 47 30.47 -58.30 -11.78
C SER A 47 31.85 -58.84 -12.20
N THR A 48 32.57 -58.10 -13.04
CA THR A 48 33.96 -58.43 -13.37
C THR A 48 34.88 -57.82 -12.30
N PRO A 49 35.73 -58.61 -11.60
CA PRO A 49 36.71 -58.07 -10.67
C PRO A 49 37.72 -57.21 -11.43
N GLY A 50 37.96 -55.97 -10.98
CA GLY A 50 38.92 -55.07 -11.61
C GLY A 50 39.28 -53.90 -10.70
N GLU A 51 40.58 -53.70 -10.49
CA GLU A 51 41.14 -52.51 -9.86
C GLU A 51 41.24 -51.41 -10.94
N GLY A 52 40.65 -50.24 -10.68
CA GLY A 52 40.68 -49.13 -11.64
C GLY A 52 42.08 -48.51 -11.77
N VAL A 53 42.27 -47.66 -12.78
CA VAL A 53 43.41 -46.71 -12.79
C VAL A 53 43.12 -45.67 -11.72
N TYR A 54 43.85 -45.71 -10.60
CA TYR A 54 43.70 -44.73 -9.52
C TYR A 54 44.70 -43.59 -9.72
N GLU A 55 44.20 -42.46 -10.21
CA GLU A 55 44.91 -41.19 -10.22
C GLU A 55 44.34 -40.32 -9.09
N CYS A 56 45.19 -39.71 -8.26
CA CYS A 56 44.74 -38.76 -7.26
C CYS A 56 44.57 -37.39 -7.93
N PHE A 57 43.32 -36.98 -8.18
CA PHE A 57 43.01 -35.71 -8.83
C PHE A 57 43.20 -34.51 -7.88
N ASN A 58 43.15 -33.29 -8.44
CA ASN A 58 43.05 -32.03 -7.69
C ASN A 58 44.12 -31.81 -6.60
N SER A 59 45.39 -32.01 -6.98
CA SER A 59 46.54 -31.92 -6.06
C SER A 59 46.52 -32.95 -4.93
N GLY A 60 45.81 -34.06 -5.11
CA GLY A 60 45.92 -35.22 -4.23
C GLY A 60 47.27 -35.90 -4.35
N ALA A 61 47.83 -36.37 -3.23
CA ALA A 61 49.04 -37.16 -3.20
C ALA A 61 48.69 -38.61 -2.85
N CYS A 62 49.26 -39.58 -3.57
CA CYS A 62 49.19 -40.96 -3.13
C CYS A 62 49.99 -41.08 -1.81
N VAL A 63 49.38 -41.71 -0.80
CA VAL A 63 50.05 -41.96 0.49
C VAL A 63 50.18 -43.45 0.80
N ASN A 64 49.25 -44.28 0.29
CA ASN A 64 49.28 -45.74 0.38
C ASN A 64 48.58 -46.37 -0.85
N PRO A 65 48.71 -47.69 -1.08
CA PRO A 65 47.85 -48.42 -2.03
C PRO A 65 46.37 -48.08 -1.86
N ASP A 66 45.71 -47.71 -2.97
CA ASP A 66 44.28 -47.34 -3.03
C ASP A 66 43.87 -46.18 -2.09
N GLU A 67 44.83 -45.39 -1.58
CA GLU A 67 44.59 -44.29 -0.65
C GLU A 67 45.28 -43.00 -1.13
N CYS A 68 44.45 -42.02 -1.46
CA CYS A 68 44.87 -40.66 -1.77
C CYS A 68 44.69 -39.74 -0.55
N ALA A 69 45.72 -38.96 -0.22
CA ALA A 69 45.58 -37.77 0.60
C ALA A 69 45.16 -36.60 -0.28
N CYS A 70 43.91 -36.16 -0.15
CA CYS A 70 43.35 -35.14 -1.02
C CYS A 70 43.83 -33.72 -0.69
N GLY A 71 44.00 -32.92 -1.74
CA GLY A 71 44.23 -31.48 -1.61
C GLY A 71 43.05 -30.78 -0.92
N ASP A 72 43.32 -29.61 -0.33
CA ASP A 72 42.29 -28.85 0.41
C ASP A 72 41.09 -28.54 -0.48
N GLY A 73 39.89 -28.94 -0.03
CA GLY A 73 38.63 -28.76 -0.76
C GLY A 73 38.18 -29.96 -1.59
N TRP A 74 38.83 -31.11 -1.47
CA TRP A 74 38.50 -32.33 -2.21
C TRP A 74 38.46 -33.56 -1.30
N THR A 75 37.67 -34.55 -1.70
CA THR A 75 37.48 -35.83 -1.00
C THR A 75 37.15 -36.95 -1.99
N GLY A 76 36.87 -38.13 -1.47
CA GLY A 76 36.66 -39.35 -2.24
C GLY A 76 37.96 -40.15 -2.40
N ILE A 77 37.83 -41.34 -2.96
CA ILE A 77 38.94 -42.31 -3.10
C ILE A 77 40.00 -41.79 -4.09
N ASP A 78 39.58 -41.02 -5.08
CA ASP A 78 40.41 -40.45 -6.16
C ASP A 78 40.56 -38.92 -6.04
N CYS A 79 40.07 -38.30 -4.96
CA CYS A 79 40.06 -36.84 -4.78
C CYS A 79 39.30 -36.06 -5.86
N ASN A 80 38.34 -36.70 -6.55
CA ASN A 80 37.53 -36.06 -7.58
C ASN A 80 36.18 -35.55 -7.07
N THR A 81 35.85 -35.77 -5.79
CA THR A 81 34.62 -35.24 -5.18
C THR A 81 34.92 -33.91 -4.49
N PRO A 82 34.35 -32.77 -4.93
CA PRO A 82 34.59 -31.50 -4.27
C PRO A 82 33.94 -31.45 -2.88
N LEU A 83 34.62 -30.80 -1.94
CA LEU A 83 34.08 -30.46 -0.63
C LEU A 83 33.64 -28.99 -0.66
N CYS A 84 32.38 -28.76 -0.27
CA CYS A 84 31.85 -27.43 -0.05
C CYS A 84 31.75 -27.19 1.45
N ARG A 85 32.54 -26.27 1.98
CA ARG A 85 32.60 -25.94 3.41
C ARG A 85 32.31 -24.46 3.58
N PHE A 86 31.36 -24.15 4.43
CA PHE A 86 30.98 -22.78 4.73
C PHE A 86 31.02 -22.56 6.23
N GLN A 87 31.60 -21.44 6.67
CA GLN A 87 31.63 -21.08 8.09
C GLN A 87 30.20 -20.78 8.54
N ARG A 88 29.77 -21.45 9.62
CA ARG A 88 28.58 -21.02 10.36
C ARG A 88 28.98 -19.87 11.26
N ALA A 89 28.09 -18.90 11.38
CA ALA A 89 28.30 -17.71 12.20
C ALA A 89 27.96 -17.95 13.69
N ASP A 90 28.06 -19.20 14.16
CA ASP A 90 27.89 -19.54 15.57
C ASP A 90 29.14 -19.18 16.39
N LYS A 91 28.94 -18.87 17.68
CA LYS A 91 30.02 -18.46 18.61
C LYS A 91 31.12 -19.51 18.81
N ALA A 92 30.93 -20.72 18.28
CA ALA A 92 31.94 -21.75 18.14
C ALA A 92 31.97 -22.12 16.66
N ALA A 93 32.92 -21.56 15.90
CA ALA A 93 33.07 -21.67 14.45
C ALA A 93 32.78 -23.09 13.91
N GLY A 94 31.52 -23.39 13.65
CA GLY A 94 31.08 -24.65 13.07
C GLY A 94 31.27 -24.59 11.57
N VAL A 95 31.88 -25.60 10.96
CA VAL A 95 31.94 -25.67 9.49
C VAL A 95 30.70 -26.44 9.02
N SER A 96 29.80 -25.77 8.30
CA SER A 96 28.75 -26.45 7.55
C SER A 96 29.38 -27.10 6.33
N SER A 97 29.22 -28.41 6.16
CA SER A 97 29.61 -29.12 4.95
C SER A 97 28.39 -29.36 4.05
N GLY A 98 28.56 -29.08 2.76
CA GLY A 98 27.53 -29.21 1.72
C GLY A 98 26.80 -27.91 1.39
N CYS A 99 26.15 -27.93 0.22
CA CYS A 99 25.28 -26.85 -0.24
C CYS A 99 23.87 -27.02 0.33
N ARG A 100 23.24 -25.93 0.76
CA ARG A 100 21.86 -25.96 1.30
C ARG A 100 20.82 -26.08 0.20
N ASN A 101 19.58 -26.38 0.60
CA ASN A 101 18.39 -26.36 -0.26
C ASN A 101 18.54 -27.19 -1.56
N GLY A 102 19.26 -28.32 -1.47
CA GLY A 102 19.51 -29.21 -2.60
C GLY A 102 20.57 -28.73 -3.59
N GLY A 103 21.34 -27.68 -3.26
CA GLY A 103 22.46 -27.25 -4.08
C GLY A 103 23.49 -28.38 -4.31
N VAL A 104 24.20 -28.30 -5.43
CA VAL A 104 25.22 -29.29 -5.81
C VAL A 104 26.59 -28.66 -5.71
N CYS A 105 27.50 -29.33 -5.01
CA CYS A 105 28.90 -28.90 -4.95
C CYS A 105 29.57 -29.18 -6.30
N VAL A 106 30.03 -28.12 -6.99
CA VAL A 106 30.61 -28.23 -8.34
C VAL A 106 32.12 -28.08 -8.36
N SER A 107 32.68 -27.41 -7.35
CA SER A 107 34.12 -27.27 -7.10
C SER A 107 34.34 -26.92 -5.63
N LYS A 108 35.61 -26.82 -5.20
CA LYS A 108 35.99 -26.45 -3.84
C LYS A 108 35.21 -25.22 -3.36
N ASP A 109 34.46 -25.40 -2.27
CA ASP A 109 33.72 -24.33 -1.59
C ASP A 109 32.78 -23.52 -2.52
N GLN A 110 32.33 -24.11 -3.64
CA GLN A 110 31.44 -23.49 -4.63
C GLN A 110 30.20 -24.35 -4.90
N CYS A 111 29.04 -23.77 -4.64
CA CYS A 111 27.75 -24.39 -4.87
C CYS A 111 27.08 -23.92 -6.16
N ARG A 112 26.47 -24.87 -6.87
CA ARG A 112 25.46 -24.59 -7.90
C ARG A 112 24.07 -24.76 -7.28
N CYS A 113 23.36 -23.65 -7.15
CA CYS A 113 22.05 -23.62 -6.52
C CYS A 113 20.93 -24.07 -7.47
N ILE A 114 19.86 -24.61 -6.89
CA ILE A 114 18.68 -25.01 -7.64
C ILE A 114 17.88 -23.75 -7.99
N THR A 115 17.61 -23.57 -9.28
CA THR A 115 16.68 -22.56 -9.80
C THR A 115 15.64 -23.21 -10.71
N VAL A 116 14.44 -22.66 -10.70
CA VAL A 116 13.30 -23.16 -11.49
C VAL A 116 12.51 -21.97 -12.06
N VAL A 117 11.78 -22.19 -13.16
CA VAL A 117 10.87 -21.18 -13.69
C VAL A 117 9.72 -20.97 -12.70
N SER A 118 9.53 -19.72 -12.26
CA SER A 118 8.45 -19.38 -11.36
C SER A 118 7.08 -19.60 -11.99
N THR A 119 6.16 -20.16 -11.21
CA THR A 119 4.75 -20.30 -11.59
C THR A 119 3.87 -19.23 -10.96
N LEU A 120 4.43 -18.24 -10.28
CA LEU A 120 3.68 -17.21 -9.55
C LEU A 120 2.70 -16.46 -10.45
N HIS A 121 3.09 -16.18 -11.69
CA HIS A 121 2.23 -15.55 -12.71
C HIS A 121 0.96 -16.35 -13.05
N LYS A 122 0.97 -17.69 -12.88
CA LYS A 122 -0.22 -18.52 -13.10
C LYS A 122 -1.30 -18.29 -12.04
N GLN A 123 -0.89 -17.94 -10.82
CA GLN A 123 -1.81 -17.64 -9.73
C GLN A 123 -2.16 -16.15 -9.67
N TYR A 124 -1.18 -15.28 -9.95
CA TYR A 124 -1.33 -13.84 -9.91
C TYR A 124 -0.91 -13.24 -11.25
N SER A 125 -1.86 -12.80 -12.07
CA SER A 125 -1.59 -12.28 -13.42
C SER A 125 -0.71 -11.03 -13.45
N THR A 126 -0.60 -10.31 -12.33
CA THR A 126 0.28 -9.14 -12.17
C THR A 126 1.70 -9.50 -11.74
N ALA A 127 1.96 -10.76 -11.38
CA ALA A 127 3.29 -11.20 -10.99
C ALA A 127 4.24 -11.26 -12.20
N PRO A 128 5.53 -10.94 -12.02
CA PRO A 128 6.51 -11.07 -13.09
C PRO A 128 6.75 -12.54 -13.47
N THR A 129 7.39 -12.76 -14.61
CA THR A 129 7.89 -14.08 -15.04
C THR A 129 9.41 -14.11 -14.90
N GLY A 130 9.96 -15.23 -14.44
CA GLY A 130 11.41 -15.35 -14.26
C GLY A 130 11.82 -16.65 -13.59
N LEU A 131 13.09 -16.71 -13.17
CA LEU A 131 13.62 -17.83 -12.39
C LEU A 131 13.55 -17.50 -10.89
N THR A 132 13.06 -18.48 -10.12
CA THR A 132 13.05 -18.49 -8.66
C THR A 132 13.93 -19.63 -8.16
N GLY A 133 14.01 -19.82 -6.84
CA GLY A 133 14.78 -20.89 -6.21
C GLY A 133 15.75 -20.31 -5.18
N TYR A 134 16.98 -20.79 -5.18
CA TYR A 134 17.98 -20.38 -4.20
C TYR A 134 19.25 -19.86 -4.88
N PHE A 135 19.97 -19.00 -4.15
CA PHE A 135 21.22 -18.39 -4.59
C PHE A 135 22.13 -18.11 -3.38
N GLY A 136 23.29 -17.52 -3.64
CA GLY A 136 24.34 -17.27 -2.64
C GLY A 136 25.38 -18.39 -2.61
N SER A 137 26.46 -18.14 -1.88
CA SER A 137 27.63 -19.01 -1.79
C SER A 137 27.31 -20.44 -1.33
N ASP A 138 26.40 -20.59 -0.36
CA ASP A 138 25.96 -21.88 0.20
C ASP A 138 24.52 -22.26 -0.19
N CYS A 139 23.90 -21.54 -1.12
CA CYS A 139 22.51 -21.69 -1.54
C CYS A 139 21.47 -21.51 -0.42
N ALA A 140 21.79 -20.77 0.65
CA ALA A 140 20.84 -20.49 1.72
C ALA A 140 19.75 -19.49 1.32
N LEU A 141 20.01 -18.60 0.37
CA LEU A 141 19.19 -17.41 0.16
C LEU A 141 18.11 -17.66 -0.90
N PRO A 142 16.84 -17.35 -0.61
CA PRO A 142 15.77 -17.52 -1.58
C PRO A 142 15.71 -16.37 -2.59
N VAL A 143 15.30 -16.69 -3.81
CA VAL A 143 15.00 -15.74 -4.88
C VAL A 143 13.50 -15.45 -4.86
N CYS A 144 13.13 -14.18 -4.72
CA CYS A 144 11.75 -13.74 -4.91
C CYS A 144 11.67 -12.89 -6.17
N ILE A 145 11.05 -13.41 -7.22
CA ILE A 145 10.98 -12.71 -8.51
C ILE A 145 10.16 -11.42 -8.43
N GLN A 146 9.27 -11.32 -7.45
CA GLN A 146 8.46 -10.15 -7.17
C GLN A 146 9.19 -9.09 -6.33
N GLY A 147 10.39 -9.41 -5.84
CA GLY A 147 11.24 -8.53 -5.06
C GLY A 147 12.29 -7.82 -5.89
N VAL A 148 13.04 -6.95 -5.23
CA VAL A 148 14.22 -6.26 -5.77
C VAL A 148 15.45 -6.80 -5.06
N PHE A 149 16.50 -7.08 -5.83
CA PHE A 149 17.78 -7.54 -5.28
C PHE A 149 18.52 -6.39 -4.60
N ASP A 150 18.92 -6.60 -3.35
CA ASP A 150 19.69 -5.69 -2.51
C ASP A 150 21.09 -6.28 -2.25
N PRO A 151 22.16 -5.72 -2.86
CA PRO A 151 23.51 -6.23 -2.70
C PRO A 151 24.13 -5.93 -1.33
N VAL A 152 23.54 -5.04 -0.52
CA VAL A 152 24.09 -4.61 0.79
C VAL A 152 23.17 -5.08 1.93
N CYS A 153 22.41 -6.14 1.70
CA CYS A 153 21.40 -6.62 2.64
C CYS A 153 22.02 -7.02 3.99
N ASN A 154 21.98 -6.10 4.94
CA ASN A 154 22.48 -6.31 6.30
C ASN A 154 21.38 -6.98 7.13
N ALA A 155 21.61 -8.21 7.59
CA ALA A 155 20.62 -8.97 8.35
C ALA A 155 20.26 -8.33 9.71
N SER A 156 21.09 -7.42 10.23
CA SER A 156 20.72 -6.61 11.40
C SER A 156 19.54 -5.63 11.12
N VAL A 157 19.38 -5.19 9.87
CA VAL A 157 18.24 -4.36 9.44
C VAL A 157 16.99 -5.22 9.24
N VAL A 158 17.15 -6.47 8.81
CA VAL A 158 16.09 -7.49 8.69
C VAL A 158 15.54 -7.84 10.07
N ALA A 159 16.42 -8.06 11.06
CA ALA A 159 16.03 -8.35 12.44
C ALA A 159 15.34 -7.16 13.14
N ASN A 160 15.84 -5.93 12.93
CA ASN A 160 15.23 -4.72 13.49
C ASN A 160 13.88 -4.35 12.84
N ALA A 161 13.72 -4.57 11.53
CA ALA A 161 12.48 -4.25 10.81
C ALA A 161 11.29 -5.18 11.16
N LEU A 162 11.56 -6.37 11.72
CA LEU A 162 10.53 -7.32 12.14
C LEU A 162 10.08 -7.14 13.61
N ASN A 163 10.62 -6.16 14.36
CA ASN A 163 10.21 -5.85 15.74
C ASN A 163 10.12 -7.10 16.66
N LEU A 164 11.10 -8.01 16.56
CA LEU A 164 11.09 -9.30 17.27
C LEU A 164 11.35 -9.22 18.79
N THR A 165 11.29 -8.06 19.43
CA THR A 165 11.66 -7.89 20.84
C THR A 165 10.70 -8.51 21.86
N SER A 166 9.64 -9.23 21.44
CA SER A 166 8.65 -9.82 22.35
C SER A 166 8.48 -11.34 22.30
N GLY A 167 9.33 -12.09 21.58
CA GLY A 167 9.26 -13.56 21.56
C GLY A 167 10.65 -14.20 21.52
N ASP A 168 10.91 -15.14 22.42
CA ASP A 168 12.16 -15.89 22.65
C ASP A 168 12.99 -16.19 21.38
N ILE A 169 14.04 -15.39 21.13
CA ILE A 169 14.87 -15.38 19.91
C ILE A 169 16.18 -16.16 20.09
N SER A 170 16.15 -17.39 20.59
CA SER A 170 17.36 -18.24 20.56
C SER A 170 17.64 -18.86 19.18
N SER A 171 16.67 -18.78 18.24
CA SER A 171 16.70 -19.50 16.95
C SER A 171 16.87 -18.61 15.70
N ILE A 172 16.75 -17.27 15.79
CA ILE A 172 16.87 -16.36 14.63
C ILE A 172 18.21 -15.61 14.60
N ASP A 173 18.88 -15.41 15.73
CA ASP A 173 20.25 -14.88 15.79
C ASP A 173 21.24 -15.71 14.95
N ASN A 174 21.00 -17.02 14.82
CA ASN A 174 21.83 -17.93 14.02
C ASN A 174 21.58 -17.80 12.50
N ILE A 175 20.40 -17.36 12.08
CA ILE A 175 20.04 -17.20 10.65
C ILE A 175 20.51 -15.83 10.15
N SER A 176 20.31 -14.78 10.94
CA SER A 176 20.71 -13.41 10.57
C SER A 176 22.24 -13.27 10.45
N ASN A 177 23.02 -13.88 11.34
CA ASN A 177 24.48 -13.85 11.25
C ASN A 177 25.04 -14.68 10.07
N SER A 178 24.27 -15.66 9.54
CA SER A 178 24.66 -16.46 8.37
C SER A 178 24.52 -15.71 7.04
N ILE A 179 23.74 -14.62 6.99
CA ILE A 179 23.46 -13.84 5.76
C ILE A 179 24.53 -12.75 5.54
N VAL A 180 25.20 -12.31 6.61
CA VAL A 180 26.05 -11.10 6.58
C VAL A 180 27.53 -11.39 6.30
N SER A 181 27.99 -12.64 6.44
CA SER A 181 29.43 -12.93 6.30
C SER A 181 29.91 -13.17 4.86
N SER A 182 29.01 -13.36 3.89
CA SER A 182 29.40 -13.74 2.52
C SER A 182 29.27 -12.64 1.47
N GLY A 183 28.56 -11.53 1.76
CA GLY A 183 28.34 -10.46 0.76
C GLY A 183 27.44 -10.87 -0.41
N ASP A 184 26.65 -11.94 -0.25
CA ASP A 184 25.83 -12.53 -1.31
C ASP A 184 24.60 -11.68 -1.71
N GLY A 185 24.23 -10.66 -0.92
CA GLY A 185 23.02 -9.85 -1.11
C GLY A 185 21.73 -10.57 -0.70
N CYS A 186 20.55 -9.96 -0.86
CA CYS A 186 19.26 -10.61 -0.61
C CYS A 186 18.14 -10.02 -1.50
N TYR A 187 17.01 -10.74 -1.66
CA TYR A 187 15.82 -10.16 -2.29
C TYR A 187 14.91 -9.51 -1.25
N ARG A 188 14.50 -8.26 -1.50
CA ARG A 188 13.54 -7.51 -0.67
C ARG A 188 12.23 -7.34 -1.42
N CYS A 189 11.13 -7.61 -0.72
CA CYS A 189 9.81 -7.35 -1.26
C CYS A 189 9.40 -5.89 -0.99
N LYS A 190 8.32 -5.43 -1.62
CA LYS A 190 7.89 -4.02 -1.48
C LYS A 190 7.57 -3.68 -0.03
N ASN A 191 7.58 -2.39 0.28
CA ASN A 191 7.15 -1.83 1.56
C ASN A 191 7.83 -2.45 2.79
N GLY A 192 9.11 -2.81 2.65
CA GLY A 192 9.90 -3.39 3.73
C GLY A 192 9.73 -4.90 3.92
N GLY A 193 9.02 -5.58 3.02
CA GLY A 193 8.89 -7.04 3.03
C GLY A 193 10.21 -7.77 2.74
N LEU A 194 10.28 -9.02 3.15
CA LEU A 194 11.46 -9.88 3.09
C LEU A 194 11.18 -11.14 2.27
N CYS A 195 12.14 -11.57 1.45
CA CYS A 195 12.06 -12.87 0.81
C CYS A 195 12.44 -13.98 1.79
N ILE A 196 11.49 -14.87 2.13
CA ILE A 196 11.71 -15.94 3.12
C ILE A 196 11.78 -17.33 2.49
N ALA A 197 11.27 -17.49 1.27
CA ALA A 197 11.37 -18.71 0.47
C ALA A 197 11.18 -18.35 -1.02
N PRO A 198 11.52 -19.25 -1.97
CA PRO A 198 11.32 -19.01 -3.40
C PRO A 198 9.89 -18.52 -3.69
N ASP A 199 9.77 -17.32 -4.29
CA ASP A 199 8.49 -16.64 -4.56
C ASP A 199 7.61 -16.33 -3.34
N VAL A 200 8.14 -16.39 -2.12
CA VAL A 200 7.37 -16.12 -0.89
C VAL A 200 7.94 -14.93 -0.15
N CYS A 201 7.14 -13.86 -0.11
CA CYS A 201 7.41 -12.66 0.68
C CYS A 201 6.75 -12.72 2.06
N ALA A 202 7.51 -12.39 3.10
CA ALA A 202 6.97 -11.99 4.39
C ALA A 202 6.82 -10.47 4.41
N CYS A 203 5.58 -9.98 4.51
CA CYS A 203 5.30 -8.55 4.47
C CYS A 203 5.53 -7.87 5.81
N ALA A 204 5.93 -6.60 5.76
CA ALA A 204 6.01 -5.76 6.95
C ALA A 204 4.61 -5.54 7.56
N GLN A 205 4.56 -5.14 8.82
CA GLN A 205 3.31 -4.88 9.53
C GLN A 205 2.43 -3.89 8.74
N GLY A 206 1.16 -4.24 8.58
CA GLY A 206 0.20 -3.41 7.85
C GLY A 206 0.22 -3.61 6.33
N TRP A 207 1.00 -4.55 5.79
CA TRP A 207 1.02 -4.88 4.36
C TRP A 207 0.70 -6.35 4.11
N THR A 208 0.13 -6.63 2.94
CA THR A 208 -0.26 -7.97 2.49
C THR A 208 -0.13 -8.10 0.97
N GLY A 209 -0.50 -9.27 0.45
CA GLY A 209 -0.37 -9.65 -0.95
C GLY A 209 0.94 -10.37 -1.27
N PHE A 210 1.00 -11.00 -2.44
CA PHE A 210 2.14 -11.85 -2.84
C PHE A 210 3.46 -11.07 -2.99
N ASP A 211 3.39 -9.75 -3.22
CA ASP A 211 4.52 -8.83 -3.39
C ASP A 211 4.56 -7.72 -2.32
N CYS A 212 3.71 -7.82 -1.29
CA CYS A 212 3.57 -6.83 -0.22
C CYS A 212 3.14 -5.43 -0.68
N SER A 213 2.46 -5.33 -1.82
CA SER A 213 1.97 -4.06 -2.35
C SER A 213 0.61 -3.62 -1.83
N THR A 214 -0.15 -4.51 -1.18
CA THR A 214 -1.51 -4.20 -0.72
C THR A 214 -1.50 -3.76 0.74
N PRO A 215 -1.89 -2.52 1.07
CA PRO A 215 -1.97 -2.09 2.46
C PRO A 215 -3.16 -2.75 3.17
N ILE A 216 -3.00 -3.02 4.46
CA ILE A 216 -4.06 -3.47 5.36
C ILE A 216 -4.66 -2.23 6.01
N CYS A 217 -5.93 -1.96 5.72
CA CYS A 217 -6.72 -0.96 6.41
C CYS A 217 -7.69 -1.66 7.35
N GLU A 218 -7.22 -1.97 8.56
CA GLU A 218 -8.04 -2.51 9.63
C GLU A 218 -7.88 -1.63 10.85
N LEU A 219 -8.99 -1.16 11.41
CA LEU A 219 -8.96 -0.35 12.61
C LEU A 219 -8.76 -1.24 13.85
N PRO A 220 -7.94 -0.80 14.83
CA PRO A 220 -7.92 -1.39 16.16
C PRO A 220 -9.31 -1.35 16.80
N LYS A 221 -9.65 -2.37 17.58
CA LYS A 221 -10.98 -2.46 18.21
C LYS A 221 -11.24 -1.27 19.13
N GLU A 222 -10.21 -0.75 19.78
CA GLU A 222 -10.24 0.41 20.66
C GLU A 222 -10.67 1.67 19.90
N VAL A 223 -10.17 1.85 18.69
CA VAL A 223 -10.55 2.95 17.81
C VAL A 223 -11.99 2.79 17.36
N VAL A 224 -12.41 1.57 16.99
CA VAL A 224 -13.81 1.34 16.59
C VAL A 224 -14.79 1.66 17.72
N VAL A 225 -14.43 1.39 18.97
CA VAL A 225 -15.26 1.72 20.14
C VAL A 225 -15.46 3.23 20.27
N SER A 226 -14.42 4.04 20.07
CA SER A 226 -14.54 5.51 20.14
C SER A 226 -15.34 6.08 18.97
N VAL A 227 -15.29 5.41 17.82
CA VAL A 227 -15.93 5.82 16.56
C VAL A 227 -17.37 5.32 16.44
N ARG A 228 -17.76 4.29 17.20
CA ARG A 228 -19.09 3.67 17.16
C ARG A 228 -20.27 4.65 17.13
N PRO A 229 -20.29 5.76 17.90
CA PRO A 229 -21.40 6.73 17.84
C PRO A 229 -21.58 7.37 16.44
N SER A 230 -20.51 7.48 15.65
CA SER A 230 -20.54 8.05 14.30
C SER A 230 -20.93 7.04 13.21
N LEU A 231 -21.05 5.75 13.53
CA LEU A 231 -21.49 4.71 12.58
C LEU A 231 -23.01 4.63 12.46
N PHE A 232 -23.75 5.23 13.41
CA PHE A 232 -25.22 5.28 13.41
C PHE A 232 -25.87 3.90 13.19
N THR A 233 -25.26 2.84 13.72
CA THR A 233 -25.74 1.47 13.62
C THR A 233 -25.59 0.77 14.97
N VAL A 234 -26.55 -0.09 15.29
CA VAL A 234 -26.51 -1.01 16.44
C VAL A 234 -26.08 -2.42 16.04
N ASP A 235 -25.98 -2.67 14.73
CA ASP A 235 -25.64 -3.96 14.16
C ASP A 235 -24.12 -4.20 14.23
N GLU A 236 -23.72 -5.18 15.04
CA GLU A 236 -22.32 -5.56 15.24
C GLU A 236 -21.65 -6.06 13.96
N LEU A 237 -22.39 -6.68 13.04
CA LEU A 237 -21.82 -7.13 11.78
C LEU A 237 -21.37 -5.94 10.92
N LYS A 238 -22.14 -4.85 10.92
CA LYS A 238 -21.78 -3.62 10.22
C LYS A 238 -20.61 -2.90 10.88
N VAL A 239 -20.51 -2.96 12.20
CA VAL A 239 -19.36 -2.44 12.95
C VAL A 239 -18.09 -3.21 12.59
N GLU A 240 -18.17 -4.55 12.52
CA GLU A 240 -17.04 -5.39 12.13
C GLU A 240 -16.64 -5.21 10.66
N THR A 241 -17.63 -5.05 9.78
CA THR A 241 -17.38 -4.71 8.37
C THR A 241 -16.68 -3.36 8.24
N PHE A 242 -17.12 -2.36 9.01
CA PHE A 242 -16.44 -1.06 9.07
C PHE A 242 -15.02 -1.15 9.66
N ARG A 243 -14.80 -2.02 10.64
CA ARG A 243 -13.47 -2.25 11.24
C ARG A 243 -12.48 -2.77 10.21
N THR A 244 -12.92 -3.69 9.36
CA THR A 244 -12.09 -4.38 8.36
C THR A 244 -12.01 -3.66 7.01
N ASP A 245 -12.96 -2.76 6.71
CA ASP A 245 -12.94 -1.86 5.55
C ASP A 245 -13.37 -0.43 5.94
N PRO A 246 -12.53 0.31 6.70
CA PRO A 246 -12.84 1.65 7.17
C PRO A 246 -12.88 2.69 6.05
N CYS A 247 -12.17 2.42 4.94
CA CYS A 247 -12.17 3.27 3.76
C CYS A 247 -13.40 3.03 2.86
N GLY A 248 -14.16 1.97 3.09
CA GLY A 248 -15.32 1.62 2.27
C GLY A 248 -14.94 1.27 0.83
N THR A 249 -13.83 0.56 0.63
CA THR A 249 -13.38 0.08 -0.69
C THR A 249 -14.44 -0.77 -1.38
N GLY A 250 -15.16 -1.60 -0.62
CA GLY A 250 -16.26 -2.44 -1.10
C GLY A 250 -17.59 -1.68 -1.23
N GLY A 251 -17.61 -0.37 -1.02
CA GLY A 251 -18.81 0.45 -1.04
C GLY A 251 -19.53 0.59 0.30
N GLY A 252 -18.97 0.09 1.40
CA GLY A 252 -19.36 0.46 2.78
C GLY A 252 -20.88 0.65 3.00
N ARG A 253 -21.25 1.76 3.65
CA ARG A 253 -22.66 2.11 3.94
C ARG A 253 -23.43 2.59 2.70
N TRP A 254 -22.75 3.24 1.76
CA TRP A 254 -23.36 4.03 0.68
C TRP A 254 -23.42 3.31 -0.67
N GLY A 255 -22.93 2.06 -0.74
CA GLY A 255 -22.79 1.31 -1.98
C GLY A 255 -21.56 1.69 -2.80
N THR A 256 -21.42 1.04 -3.95
CA THR A 256 -20.41 1.36 -4.96
C THR A 256 -21.03 2.18 -6.08
N GLU A 257 -20.22 3.04 -6.71
CA GLU A 257 -20.60 3.83 -7.87
C GLU A 257 -19.66 3.57 -9.05
N VAL A 258 -20.14 3.78 -10.28
CA VAL A 258 -19.32 3.65 -11.48
C VAL A 258 -18.84 5.03 -11.91
N VAL A 259 -17.54 5.27 -11.83
CA VAL A 259 -16.91 6.51 -12.31
C VAL A 259 -15.87 6.15 -13.36
N ASN A 260 -15.99 6.74 -14.55
CA ASN A 260 -15.12 6.47 -15.69
C ASN A 260 -15.00 4.97 -16.06
N GLY A 261 -16.09 4.21 -15.90
CA GLY A 261 -16.12 2.77 -16.20
C GLY A 261 -15.56 1.86 -15.10
N ALA A 262 -15.01 2.41 -14.01
CA ALA A 262 -14.55 1.65 -12.84
C ALA A 262 -15.60 1.68 -11.71
N ARG A 263 -15.84 0.53 -11.07
CA ARG A 263 -16.63 0.46 -9.82
C ARG A 263 -15.76 0.90 -8.65
N ILE A 264 -16.16 1.96 -7.96
CA ILE A 264 -15.45 2.54 -6.83
C ILE A 264 -16.36 2.64 -5.61
N GLY A 265 -15.77 2.45 -4.43
CA GLY A 265 -16.43 2.64 -3.14
C GLY A 265 -16.28 4.07 -2.60
N GLN A 266 -16.38 4.24 -1.28
CA GLN A 266 -16.21 5.56 -0.65
C GLN A 266 -14.77 6.08 -0.68
N GLY A 267 -13.80 5.20 -0.80
CA GLY A 267 -12.38 5.54 -0.74
C GLY A 267 -11.53 4.32 -0.99
N ASN A 268 -10.21 4.52 -1.05
CA ASN A 268 -9.25 3.44 -1.18
C ASN A 268 -8.24 3.46 -0.02
N CYS A 269 -7.80 2.27 0.39
CA CYS A 269 -6.67 2.12 1.30
C CYS A 269 -5.38 2.38 0.51
N THR A 270 -4.66 3.45 0.83
CA THR A 270 -3.44 3.85 0.10
C THR A 270 -2.17 3.54 0.87
N LEU A 271 -2.23 3.59 2.20
CA LEU A 271 -1.18 3.16 3.12
C LEU A 271 -1.82 2.41 4.29
N PRO A 272 -1.05 1.66 5.09
CA PRO A 272 -1.59 0.99 6.26
C PRO A 272 -2.34 1.98 7.16
N MET A 273 -3.61 1.67 7.43
CA MET A 273 -4.54 2.53 8.20
C MET A 273 -4.79 3.94 7.63
N LYS A 274 -4.41 4.23 6.38
CA LYS A 274 -4.69 5.51 5.73
C LYS A 274 -5.57 5.32 4.49
N CYS A 275 -6.61 6.12 4.45
CA CYS A 275 -7.61 6.16 3.40
C CYS A 275 -7.44 7.40 2.54
N THR A 276 -7.67 7.22 1.25
CA THR A 276 -7.92 8.32 0.32
C THR A 276 -9.39 8.27 -0.07
N CYS A 277 -10.18 9.19 0.50
CA CYS A 277 -11.61 9.24 0.26
C CYS A 277 -11.93 9.79 -1.13
N LEU A 278 -13.01 9.29 -1.71
CA LEU A 278 -13.49 9.70 -3.02
C LEU A 278 -14.05 11.12 -2.95
N CYS A 279 -13.50 11.98 -3.81
CA CYS A 279 -14.00 13.32 -4.03
C CYS A 279 -14.59 13.42 -5.44
N ARG A 280 -15.91 13.63 -5.54
CA ARG A 280 -16.62 13.78 -6.82
C ARG A 280 -16.45 15.18 -7.39
N LYS A 281 -16.47 16.19 -6.53
CA LYS A 281 -16.32 17.60 -6.92
C LYS A 281 -15.34 18.29 -6.00
N ARG A 282 -14.27 18.82 -6.57
CA ARG A 282 -13.24 19.57 -5.85
C ARG A 282 -13.45 21.09 -6.00
N TYR A 283 -13.03 21.80 -4.97
CA TYR A 283 -12.76 23.22 -4.98
C TYR A 283 -11.28 23.40 -5.36
N ASP A 284 -10.99 24.35 -6.23
CA ASP A 284 -9.60 24.73 -6.52
C ASP A 284 -9.51 26.24 -6.57
N LYS A 285 -8.76 26.81 -5.61
CA LYS A 285 -8.62 28.27 -5.51
C LYS A 285 -7.90 28.85 -6.73
N ALA A 286 -6.80 28.22 -7.17
CA ALA A 286 -5.99 28.75 -8.25
C ALA A 286 -6.74 28.69 -9.59
N LEU A 287 -7.45 27.59 -9.83
CA LEU A 287 -8.26 27.44 -11.03
C LEU A 287 -9.47 28.39 -11.02
N CYS A 288 -10.10 28.56 -9.86
CA CYS A 288 -11.21 29.50 -9.70
C CYS A 288 -10.79 30.94 -10.00
N ASP A 289 -9.64 31.38 -9.46
CA ASP A 289 -9.16 32.75 -9.65
C ASP A 289 -8.76 33.04 -11.11
N THR A 290 -8.34 32.02 -11.87
CA THR A 290 -7.84 32.18 -13.26
C THR A 290 -8.90 31.93 -14.33
N THR A 291 -9.73 30.89 -14.19
CA THR A 291 -10.69 30.45 -15.21
C THR A 291 -12.15 30.64 -14.80
N GLY A 292 -12.42 30.82 -13.50
CA GLY A 292 -13.78 30.82 -12.94
C GLY A 292 -14.37 29.41 -12.76
N GLU A 293 -13.61 28.34 -13.05
CA GLU A 293 -14.05 26.96 -12.84
C GLU A 293 -13.72 26.45 -11.43
N LEU A 294 -14.46 25.46 -10.93
CA LEU A 294 -14.27 24.83 -9.60
C LEU A 294 -14.27 25.79 -8.40
N CYS A 295 -15.04 26.88 -8.49
CA CYS A 295 -15.14 27.91 -7.45
C CYS A 295 -16.02 27.57 -6.25
N GLU A 296 -16.78 26.48 -6.29
CA GLU A 296 -17.67 26.13 -5.19
C GLU A 296 -16.88 25.59 -4.00
N LYS A 297 -17.06 26.21 -2.83
CA LYS A 297 -16.48 25.71 -1.57
C LYS A 297 -17.43 24.70 -0.90
N PRO A 298 -16.90 23.82 -0.02
CA PRO A 298 -17.73 23.01 0.85
C PRO A 298 -18.71 23.88 1.62
N TRP A 299 -19.97 23.46 1.65
CA TRP A 299 -21.01 24.26 2.25
C TRP A 299 -20.95 24.19 3.79
N GLN A 300 -21.03 25.36 4.42
CA GLN A 300 -21.17 25.51 5.86
C GLN A 300 -22.51 26.18 6.14
N ASP A 301 -23.32 25.63 7.05
CA ASP A 301 -24.62 26.22 7.38
C ASP A 301 -24.43 27.49 8.24
N PRO A 302 -24.84 28.68 7.76
CA PRO A 302 -24.82 29.90 8.57
C PRO A 302 -25.72 29.78 9.82
N PHE A 303 -26.71 28.89 9.79
CA PHE A 303 -27.64 28.61 10.88
C PHE A 303 -27.34 27.29 11.59
N ARG A 304 -26.09 26.80 11.60
CA ARG A 304 -25.69 25.55 12.27
C ARG A 304 -26.11 25.43 13.75
N ARG A 305 -26.36 26.56 14.43
CA ARG A 305 -26.88 26.59 15.81
C ARG A 305 -28.35 26.14 15.92
N TYR A 306 -29.13 26.32 14.85
CA TYR A 306 -30.58 26.09 14.83
C TYR A 306 -30.99 24.94 13.90
N ARG A 307 -30.07 24.43 13.09
CA ARG A 307 -30.31 23.36 12.11
C ARG A 307 -29.21 22.31 12.20
N SER A 308 -29.62 21.05 12.27
CA SER A 308 -28.72 19.90 12.21
C SER A 308 -28.76 19.25 10.82
N ILE A 309 -27.65 18.60 10.47
CA ILE A 309 -27.56 17.73 9.28
C ILE A 309 -28.00 16.30 9.65
N PRO A 310 -28.46 15.49 8.67
CA PRO A 310 -28.84 14.11 8.92
C PRO A 310 -27.67 13.23 9.36
N ALA A 311 -27.98 12.10 10.01
CA ALA A 311 -26.98 11.15 10.50
C ALA A 311 -26.12 10.54 9.37
N GLY A 312 -24.80 10.54 9.58
CA GLY A 312 -23.78 10.06 8.64
C GLY A 312 -23.39 11.05 7.56
N PHE A 313 -23.87 12.28 7.66
CA PHE A 313 -23.36 13.40 6.87
C PHE A 313 -22.43 14.27 7.69
N VAL A 314 -21.50 14.94 7.02
CA VAL A 314 -20.58 15.91 7.63
C VAL A 314 -20.49 17.17 6.77
N TYR A 315 -20.20 18.30 7.40
CA TYR A 315 -19.80 19.50 6.66
C TYR A 315 -18.39 19.29 6.12
N GLY A 316 -18.17 19.48 4.81
CA GLY A 316 -16.84 19.31 4.23
C GLY A 316 -15.83 20.28 4.86
N THR A 317 -14.71 19.72 5.33
CA THR A 317 -13.62 20.48 5.98
C THR A 317 -12.52 20.91 5.01
N ARG A 318 -12.26 20.07 4.00
CA ARG A 318 -11.20 20.23 2.98
C ARG A 318 -11.73 20.79 1.66
N ASP A 319 -10.90 20.82 0.63
CA ASP A 319 -11.26 21.25 -0.73
C ASP A 319 -12.24 20.32 -1.46
N CYS A 320 -12.82 19.31 -0.80
CA CYS A 320 -13.84 18.47 -1.41
C CYS A 320 -15.26 18.99 -1.13
N VAL A 321 -16.01 19.27 -2.19
CA VAL A 321 -17.37 19.85 -2.15
C VAL A 321 -18.43 18.76 -2.05
N ASP A 322 -18.23 17.65 -2.77
CA ASP A 322 -19.10 16.48 -2.79
C ASP A 322 -18.24 15.22 -2.86
N GLY A 323 -18.54 14.25 -2.01
CA GLY A 323 -17.75 13.04 -1.84
C GLY A 323 -17.88 12.48 -0.43
N PHE A 324 -16.83 11.80 0.01
CA PHE A 324 -16.75 11.17 1.32
C PHE A 324 -15.58 11.73 2.13
N GLN A 325 -15.76 11.70 3.45
CA GLN A 325 -14.76 12.03 4.46
C GLN A 325 -14.91 11.06 5.62
N GLY A 326 -14.00 11.17 6.58
CA GLY A 326 -14.15 10.48 7.84
C GLY A 326 -13.22 11.06 8.87
N ILE A 327 -12.86 10.22 9.83
CA ILE A 327 -11.94 10.57 10.89
C ILE A 327 -10.54 10.76 10.32
N GLU A 328 -9.87 11.80 10.78
CA GLU A 328 -8.50 12.13 10.44
C GLU A 328 -7.57 11.74 11.59
N ASP A 329 -6.33 11.38 11.28
CA ASP A 329 -5.26 11.25 12.26
C ASP A 329 -4.69 12.64 12.65
N ASN A 330 -3.64 12.65 13.48
CA ASN A 330 -3.01 13.90 13.94
C ASN A 330 -2.29 14.67 12.82
N ASP A 331 -1.91 13.98 11.75
CA ASP A 331 -1.27 14.56 10.57
C ASP A 331 -2.31 15.07 9.55
N GLY A 332 -3.59 14.82 9.85
CA GLY A 332 -4.72 15.18 9.01
C GLY A 332 -5.02 14.13 7.94
N ASP A 333 -4.40 12.96 7.91
CA ASP A 333 -4.74 11.93 6.93
C ASP A 333 -6.02 11.21 7.33
N PHE A 334 -6.90 10.93 6.36
CA PHE A 334 -8.13 10.19 6.66
C PHE A 334 -7.81 8.75 7.05
N MET A 335 -8.32 8.30 8.19
CA MET A 335 -8.29 6.90 8.61
C MET A 335 -9.55 6.13 8.17
N THR A 336 -10.59 6.85 7.78
CA THR A 336 -11.90 6.29 7.43
C THR A 336 -12.59 7.17 6.37
N CYS A 337 -13.54 6.62 5.62
CA CYS A 337 -14.31 7.36 4.61
C CYS A 337 -15.83 7.13 4.71
N HIS A 338 -16.35 6.95 5.92
CA HIS A 338 -17.73 6.53 6.14
C HIS A 338 -18.78 7.66 6.15
N LEU A 339 -18.35 8.92 6.22
CA LEU A 339 -19.24 10.09 6.26
C LEU A 339 -19.37 10.71 4.87
N GLN A 340 -20.60 11.01 4.44
CA GLN A 340 -20.83 11.70 3.18
C GLN A 340 -20.82 13.22 3.38
N ILE A 341 -20.17 13.97 2.49
CA ILE A 341 -20.18 15.43 2.54
C ILE A 341 -21.60 15.92 2.21
N TYR A 342 -22.16 16.75 3.09
CA TYR A 342 -23.52 17.25 2.93
C TYR A 342 -23.61 18.33 1.84
N VAL A 343 -24.24 18.00 0.71
CA VAL A 343 -24.57 18.95 -0.34
C VAL A 343 -25.98 19.52 -0.08
N PRO A 344 -26.12 20.84 0.20
CA PRO A 344 -27.42 21.43 0.46
C PRO A 344 -28.27 21.54 -0.81
N SER A 345 -29.59 21.59 -0.65
CA SER A 345 -30.48 22.07 -1.71
C SER A 345 -30.23 23.56 -2.01
N THR A 346 -30.62 24.01 -3.20
CA THR A 346 -30.52 25.41 -3.63
C THR A 346 -31.16 26.37 -2.63
N TRP A 347 -32.37 26.06 -2.15
CA TRP A 347 -33.03 26.86 -1.11
C TRP A 347 -32.21 26.96 0.17
N ARG A 348 -31.67 25.84 0.66
CA ARG A 348 -30.88 25.81 1.90
C ARG A 348 -29.59 26.62 1.73
N ARG A 349 -28.91 26.50 0.58
CA ARG A 349 -27.68 27.25 0.25
C ARG A 349 -27.90 28.76 0.24
N TYR A 350 -29.00 29.23 -0.35
CA TYR A 350 -29.26 30.67 -0.52
C TYR A 350 -30.20 31.29 0.53
N THR A 351 -30.57 30.56 1.58
CA THR A 351 -31.52 31.07 2.60
C THR A 351 -31.11 32.41 3.20
N VAL A 352 -29.83 32.62 3.52
CA VAL A 352 -29.35 33.91 4.06
C VAL A 352 -29.51 35.03 3.04
N SER A 353 -29.08 34.80 1.79
CA SER A 353 -29.17 35.78 0.71
C SER A 353 -30.63 36.17 0.45
N VAL A 354 -31.54 35.19 0.43
CA VAL A 354 -32.98 35.43 0.25
C VAL A 354 -33.54 36.26 1.41
N VAL A 355 -33.23 35.91 2.66
CA VAL A 355 -33.70 36.67 3.83
C VAL A 355 -33.15 38.10 3.83
N ALA A 356 -31.88 38.30 3.46
CA ALA A 356 -31.28 39.62 3.34
C ALA A 356 -31.92 40.46 2.22
N ILE A 357 -32.23 39.86 1.07
CA ILE A 357 -32.92 40.56 -0.02
C ILE A 357 -34.33 40.94 0.41
N LEU A 358 -35.07 40.02 1.05
CA LEU A 358 -36.42 40.28 1.55
C LEU A 358 -36.45 41.38 2.61
N SER A 359 -35.45 41.44 3.50
CA SER A 359 -35.37 42.50 4.51
C SER A 359 -35.05 43.87 3.90
N VAL A 360 -34.17 43.93 2.90
CA VAL A 360 -33.87 45.16 2.15
C VAL A 360 -35.10 45.63 1.36
N VAL A 361 -35.79 44.72 0.67
CA VAL A 361 -37.03 45.03 -0.06
C VAL A 361 -38.11 45.53 0.89
N ALA A 362 -38.29 44.89 2.05
CA ALA A 362 -39.23 45.34 3.07
C ALA A 362 -38.90 46.74 3.59
N ALA A 363 -37.61 47.05 3.82
CA ALA A 363 -37.18 48.39 4.21
C ALA A 363 -37.48 49.44 3.13
N ILE A 364 -37.22 49.13 1.84
CA ILE A 364 -37.55 50.01 0.72
C ILE A 364 -39.06 50.25 0.62
N VAL A 365 -39.87 49.20 0.78
CA VAL A 365 -41.34 49.30 0.79
C VAL A 365 -41.84 50.15 1.95
N LEU A 366 -41.27 50.00 3.15
CA LEU A 366 -41.62 50.80 4.32
C LEU A 366 -41.27 52.28 4.12
N VAL A 367 -40.11 52.57 3.53
CA VAL A 367 -39.69 53.94 3.20
C VAL A 367 -40.62 54.53 2.14
N ALA A 368 -40.89 53.80 1.05
CA ALA A 368 -41.81 54.24 0.00
C ALA A 368 -43.22 54.50 0.57
N TRP A 369 -43.73 53.59 1.39
CA TRP A 369 -45.02 53.74 2.07
C TRP A 369 -45.04 54.98 2.98
N TYR A 370 -43.96 55.23 3.74
CA TYR A 370 -43.82 56.42 4.56
C TYR A 370 -43.88 57.71 3.71
N TYR A 371 -43.15 57.77 2.59
CA TYR A 371 -43.16 58.92 1.69
C TYR A 371 -44.52 59.14 1.03
N ILE A 372 -45.19 58.07 0.56
CA ILE A 372 -46.54 58.13 -0.01
C ILE A 372 -47.52 58.65 1.03
N ARG A 373 -47.51 58.08 2.25
CA ARG A 373 -48.39 58.52 3.35
C ARG A 373 -48.14 59.98 3.73
N LYS A 374 -46.89 60.42 3.76
CA LYS A 374 -46.51 61.82 4.00
C LYS A 374 -47.02 62.74 2.89
N ARG A 375 -46.91 62.34 1.62
CA ARG A 375 -47.41 63.10 0.47
C ARG A 375 -48.93 63.21 0.48
N VAL A 376 -49.64 62.11 0.74
CA VAL A 376 -51.11 62.09 0.86
C VAL A 376 -51.59 62.98 2.01
N ARG A 377 -50.96 62.90 3.20
CA ARG A 377 -51.29 63.80 4.32
C ARG A 377 -51.09 65.28 3.95
N ARG A 378 -49.98 65.64 3.28
CA ARG A 378 -49.74 67.01 2.81
C ARG A 378 -50.80 67.45 1.81
N ALA A 379 -51.13 66.62 0.82
CA ALA A 379 -52.18 66.91 -0.15
C ALA A 379 -53.55 67.09 0.51
N LEU A 380 -53.89 66.25 1.49
CA LEU A 380 -55.15 66.33 2.23
C LEU A 380 -55.23 67.59 3.11
N LEU A 381 -54.12 67.99 3.73
CA LEU A 381 -54.02 69.26 4.47
C LEU A 381 -54.12 70.49 3.55
N LEU A 382 -53.47 70.47 2.39
CA LEU A 382 -53.57 71.53 1.38
C LEU A 382 -55.00 71.65 0.84
N ALA A 383 -55.64 70.54 0.48
CA ALA A 383 -57.04 70.51 0.06
C ALA A 383 -57.98 71.05 1.17
N LYS A 384 -57.69 70.76 2.45
CA LYS A 384 -58.43 71.31 3.59
C LYS A 384 -58.21 72.82 3.74
N ALA A 385 -57.02 73.32 3.47
CA ALA A 385 -56.70 74.75 3.48
C ALA A 385 -57.37 75.49 2.30
N GLU A 386 -57.39 74.91 1.11
CA GLU A 386 -58.11 75.44 -0.06
C GLU A 386 -59.61 75.53 0.20
N ARG A 387 -60.23 74.49 0.77
CA ARG A 387 -61.65 74.54 1.18
C ARG A 387 -61.94 75.71 2.13
N ARG A 388 -61.04 75.99 3.08
CA ARG A 388 -61.18 77.15 3.99
C ARG A 388 -61.04 78.49 3.25
N ARG A 389 -60.11 78.60 2.30
CA ARG A 389 -59.97 79.81 1.46
C ARG A 389 -61.20 80.02 0.57
N SER A 390 -61.75 78.96 -0.02
CA SER A 390 -62.96 79.04 -0.85
C SER A 390 -64.17 79.55 -0.05
N ARG A 391 -64.35 79.10 1.21
CA ARG A 391 -65.40 79.62 2.10
C ARG A 391 -65.22 81.10 2.41
N LYS A 392 -64.00 81.55 2.70
CA LYS A 392 -63.72 82.99 2.91
C LYS A 392 -64.00 83.81 1.64
N ASN A 393 -63.56 83.36 0.47
CA ASN A 393 -63.85 84.05 -0.80
C ASN A 393 -65.35 84.09 -1.13
N SER A 394 -66.12 83.05 -0.78
CA SER A 394 -67.58 83.09 -0.95
C SER A 394 -68.25 84.09 0.01
N GLU A 395 -67.77 84.21 1.25
CA GLU A 395 -68.26 85.22 2.21
C GLU A 395 -67.88 86.65 1.76
N GLU A 396 -66.67 86.87 1.27
CA GLU A 396 -66.19 88.17 0.79
C GLU A 396 -66.90 88.63 -0.50
N ASN A 397 -67.23 87.70 -1.40
CA ASN A 397 -68.02 88.00 -2.60
C ASN A 397 -69.49 88.34 -2.30
N MET A 398 -70.04 87.94 -1.14
CA MET A 398 -71.35 88.42 -0.69
C MET A 398 -71.31 89.85 -0.13
N MET A 399 -70.13 90.33 0.28
CA MET A 399 -69.94 91.68 0.84
C MET A 399 -69.44 92.73 -0.16
N LYS A 400 -69.06 92.34 -1.39
CA LYS A 400 -68.77 93.31 -2.46
C LYS A 400 -70.04 93.65 -3.23
N PRO A 401 -70.51 94.90 -3.25
CA PRO A 401 -71.59 95.30 -4.13
C PRO A 401 -71.14 95.17 -5.60
N LYS A 402 -71.98 94.57 -6.44
CA LYS A 402 -71.83 94.65 -7.90
C LYS A 402 -71.87 96.13 -8.28
N LEU A 403 -70.74 96.68 -8.73
CA LEU A 403 -70.74 97.99 -9.37
C LEU A 403 -71.53 97.85 -10.69
N GLY A 404 -72.65 98.58 -10.78
CA GLY A 404 -73.59 98.49 -11.88
C GLY A 404 -72.95 98.85 -13.22
N ALA A 405 -73.09 97.96 -14.20
CA ALA A 405 -73.05 98.36 -15.59
C ALA A 405 -74.43 98.95 -15.91
N PHE A 406 -74.63 100.26 -15.72
CA PHE A 406 -75.58 101.12 -16.46
C PHE A 406 -75.53 102.56 -15.91
N ALA A 407 -75.29 103.51 -16.82
CA ALA A 407 -75.55 104.97 -16.74
C ALA A 407 -74.61 105.84 -15.87
N HIS A 408 -74.16 107.05 -16.25
CA HIS A 408 -74.07 107.79 -17.52
C HIS A 408 -73.01 108.90 -17.28
N ALA A 409 -72.15 109.18 -18.26
CA ALA A 409 -71.22 110.30 -18.22
C ALA A 409 -71.96 111.64 -18.37
N LYS A 410 -71.59 112.65 -17.57
CA LYS A 410 -71.97 114.05 -17.76
C LYS A 410 -70.69 114.84 -18.05
N ASN A 411 -70.66 115.45 -19.23
CA ASN A 411 -69.57 116.29 -19.74
C ASN A 411 -69.47 117.60 -18.95
N GLU A 412 -68.24 118.04 -18.67
CA GLU A 412 -67.65 119.31 -19.12
C GLU A 412 -66.12 119.22 -19.04
#